data_AF-A0A936JCG3-F1
#
_entry.id   AF-A0A936JCG3-F1
#
_cell.length_a   1.000
_cell.length_b   1.000
_cell.length_c   1.000
_cell.angle_alpha   90.00
_cell.angle_beta   90.00
_cell.angle_gamma   90.00
#
_symmetry.space_group_name_H-M   'P 1'
#
loop_
_entity.id
_entity.type
_entity.pdbx_description
1 polymer ?
#
loop_
_entity_poly.entity_id
_entity_poly.type
_entity_poly.pdbx_seq_one_letter_code
_entity_poly.pdbx_strand_id
1 'polypeptide(L)'
;MNKLTIASIAAAALLLGGCVTQKKYDALESEYTQLNQSMSKELGAKDVQISRMQDAIKVSINSELLFPSGGWEMTDGAKESIGKIVAILAPQQKTKIQVNGYTDNTPIGPVLARQGITTNLILSQKRADTVMQFMVSKGANPSSFLPKGLAMRTRLHPTIRLPARRKIVAWN
;
A
#
# COMPACT_ATOMS: atom_id res chain seq x y z
N MET A 1 -64.71 11.32 -8.81
CA MET A 1 -64.45 10.66 -7.52
C MET A 1 -62.95 10.48 -7.35
N ASN A 2 -62.36 11.18 -6.36
CA ASN A 2 -61.14 10.83 -5.59
C ASN A 2 -59.84 10.49 -6.37
N LYS A 3 -58.66 11.12 -6.22
CA LYS A 3 -57.95 11.69 -5.03
C LYS A 3 -56.82 12.61 -5.56
N LEU A 4 -56.58 13.81 -5.03
CA LEU A 4 -55.80 14.14 -3.82
C LEU A 4 -54.29 13.85 -3.92
N THR A 5 -53.50 14.93 -4.13
CA THR A 5 -52.18 15.27 -3.53
C THR A 5 -50.97 14.32 -3.78
N ILE A 6 -49.70 14.73 -3.83
CA ILE A 6 -48.91 15.55 -2.91
C ILE A 6 -47.69 16.11 -3.66
N ALA A 7 -47.41 17.38 -3.41
CA ALA A 7 -46.22 18.10 -3.86
C ALA A 7 -44.92 17.50 -3.30
N SER A 8 -43.90 17.48 -4.14
CA SER A 8 -42.48 17.71 -3.85
C SER A 8 -42.08 17.73 -2.36
N ILE A 9 -41.62 16.59 -1.84
CA ILE A 9 -40.60 16.60 -0.80
C ILE A 9 -39.38 15.91 -1.39
N ALA A 10 -38.58 16.70 -2.10
CA ALA A 10 -37.17 16.41 -2.27
C ALA A 10 -36.53 16.48 -0.88
N ALA A 11 -36.68 15.42 -0.09
CA ALA A 11 -35.85 15.21 1.08
C ALA A 11 -34.45 14.91 0.55
N ALA A 12 -33.64 15.97 0.49
CA ALA A 12 -32.21 15.88 0.27
C ALA A 12 -31.63 14.90 1.30
N ALA A 13 -31.43 13.65 0.87
CA ALA A 13 -30.60 12.70 1.58
C ALA A 13 -29.15 13.16 1.43
N LEU A 14 -28.79 14.22 2.16
CA LEU A 14 -27.41 14.55 2.49
C LEU A 14 -26.90 13.53 3.52
N LEU A 15 -26.79 12.27 3.09
CA LEU A 15 -25.92 11.34 3.76
C LEU A 15 -24.51 11.64 3.26
N LEU A 16 -23.80 12.42 4.08
CA LEU A 16 -22.38 12.75 3.95
C LEU A 16 -21.53 11.47 4.09
N GLY A 17 -21.55 10.62 3.08
CA GLY A 17 -20.58 9.55 2.86
C GLY A 17 -20.21 9.62 1.39
N GLY A 18 -19.02 10.12 1.07
CA GLY A 18 -18.62 10.42 -0.31
C GLY A 18 -18.83 9.23 -1.24
N CYS A 19 -19.87 9.28 -2.07
CA CYS A 19 -20.12 8.28 -3.09
C CYS A 19 -18.99 8.36 -4.12
N VAL A 20 -18.13 7.35 -4.15
CA VAL A 20 -17.26 7.13 -5.31
C VAL A 20 -18.17 6.90 -6.52
N THR A 21 -17.83 7.44 -7.69
CA THR A 21 -18.69 7.24 -8.87
C THR A 21 -18.59 5.80 -9.36
N GLN A 22 -19.69 5.21 -9.85
CA GLN A 22 -19.72 3.82 -10.34
C GLN A 22 -18.60 3.54 -11.36
N LYS A 23 -18.41 4.44 -12.32
CA LYS A 23 -17.33 4.35 -13.31
C LYS A 23 -15.92 4.25 -12.70
N LYS A 24 -15.67 4.94 -11.57
CA LYS A 24 -14.37 4.85 -10.86
C LYS A 24 -14.23 3.51 -10.15
N TYR A 25 -15.31 3.01 -9.58
CA TYR A 25 -15.33 1.71 -8.92
C TYR A 25 -15.06 0.57 -9.91
N ASP A 26 -15.77 0.53 -11.04
CA ASP A 26 -15.63 -0.53 -12.05
C ASP A 26 -14.21 -0.57 -12.65
N ALA A 27 -13.62 0.60 -12.89
CA ALA A 27 -12.23 0.70 -13.36
C ALA A 27 -11.22 0.17 -12.33
N LEU A 28 -11.43 0.48 -11.04
CA LEU A 28 -10.58 -0.01 -9.95
C LEU A 28 -10.73 -1.52 -9.76
N GLU A 29 -11.94 -2.06 -9.91
CA GLU A 29 -12.21 -3.49 -9.82
C GLU A 29 -11.54 -4.26 -10.97
N SER A 30 -11.61 -3.74 -12.19
CA SER A 30 -10.90 -4.34 -13.34
C SER A 30 -9.39 -4.31 -13.15
N GLU A 31 -8.82 -3.23 -12.61
CA GLU A 31 -7.39 -3.16 -12.31
C GLU A 31 -6.99 -4.11 -11.17
N TYR A 32 -7.81 -4.20 -10.12
CA TYR A 32 -7.61 -5.13 -9.00
C TYR A 32 -7.59 -6.58 -9.46
N THR A 33 -8.58 -7.00 -10.24
CA THR A 33 -8.69 -8.39 -10.74
C THR A 33 -7.50 -8.76 -11.62
N GLN A 34 -7.08 -7.87 -12.53
CA GLN A 34 -5.89 -8.08 -13.36
C GLN A 34 -4.61 -8.20 -12.52
N LEU A 35 -4.47 -7.34 -11.51
CA LEU A 35 -3.30 -7.35 -10.62
C LEU A 35 -3.27 -8.63 -9.78
N ASN A 36 -4.41 -8.99 -9.21
CA ASN A 36 -4.55 -10.17 -8.36
C ASN A 36 -4.25 -11.46 -9.14
N GLN A 37 -4.72 -11.56 -10.38
CA GLN A 37 -4.44 -12.70 -11.25
C GLN A 37 -2.94 -12.77 -11.62
N SER A 38 -2.34 -11.63 -11.99
CA SER A 38 -0.92 -11.57 -12.38
C SER A 38 -0.02 -11.93 -11.20
N MET A 39 -0.30 -11.39 -10.00
CA MET A 39 0.48 -11.68 -8.80
C MET A 39 0.26 -13.11 -8.31
N SER A 40 -0.96 -13.64 -8.33
CA SER A 40 -1.22 -15.04 -7.92
C SER A 40 -0.52 -16.07 -8.80
N LYS A 41 -0.19 -15.71 -10.05
CA LYS A 41 0.57 -16.56 -10.98
C LYS A 41 2.07 -16.55 -10.68
N GLU A 42 2.62 -15.39 -10.32
CA GLU A 42 4.06 -15.18 -10.16
C GLU A 42 4.55 -15.37 -8.71
N LEU A 43 3.65 -15.24 -7.74
CA LEU A 43 3.93 -15.23 -6.30
C LEU A 43 3.07 -16.26 -5.58
N GLY A 44 3.64 -16.90 -4.56
CA GLY A 44 2.88 -17.78 -3.68
C GLY A 44 1.87 -16.98 -2.85
N ALA A 45 0.65 -17.52 -2.69
CA ALA A 45 -0.42 -16.89 -1.91
C ALA A 45 -0.06 -16.65 -0.42
N LYS A 46 1.02 -17.27 0.07
CA LYS A 46 1.52 -17.09 1.44
C LYS A 46 2.36 -15.83 1.63
N ASP A 47 2.92 -15.29 0.55
CA ASP A 47 3.94 -14.25 0.62
C ASP A 47 3.38 -12.86 0.35
N VAL A 48 2.32 -12.79 -0.46
CA VAL A 48 1.71 -11.53 -0.92
C VAL A 48 0.19 -11.60 -0.85
N GLN A 49 -0.41 -10.60 -0.20
CA GLN A 49 -1.86 -10.40 -0.12
C GLN A 49 -2.26 -9.11 -0.83
N ILE A 50 -3.29 -9.19 -1.67
CA ILE A 50 -3.77 -8.03 -2.42
C ILE A 50 -5.19 -7.76 -1.96
N SER A 51 -5.47 -6.49 -1.66
CA SER A 51 -6.78 -6.04 -1.20
C SER A 51 -7.18 -4.76 -1.90
N ARG A 52 -8.45 -4.65 -2.25
CA ARG A 52 -9.02 -3.43 -2.78
C ARG A 52 -9.53 -2.56 -1.63
N MET A 53 -9.23 -1.28 -1.70
CA MET A 53 -9.80 -0.22 -0.86
C MET A 53 -10.76 0.63 -1.68
N GLN A 54 -11.44 1.60 -1.07
CA GLN A 54 -12.40 2.47 -1.76
C GLN A 54 -11.81 3.13 -3.03
N ASP A 55 -10.57 3.63 -2.95
CA ASP A 55 -9.90 4.38 -4.03
C ASP A 55 -8.45 3.93 -4.30
N ALA A 56 -8.09 2.75 -3.82
CA ALA A 56 -6.70 2.26 -3.83
C ALA A 56 -6.64 0.74 -3.91
N ILE A 57 -5.52 0.21 -4.39
CA ILE A 57 -5.17 -1.21 -4.29
C ILE A 57 -4.00 -1.32 -3.32
N LYS A 58 -4.10 -2.22 -2.35
CA LYS A 58 -3.06 -2.48 -1.36
C LYS A 58 -2.47 -3.87 -1.57
N VAL A 59 -1.16 -3.90 -1.79
CA VAL A 59 -0.31 -5.08 -1.82
C VAL A 59 0.39 -5.17 -0.47
N SER A 60 0.16 -6.24 0.28
CA SER A 60 0.76 -6.49 1.58
C SER A 60 1.70 -7.68 1.48
N ILE A 61 2.91 -7.53 2.03
CA ILE A 61 3.98 -8.54 1.98
C ILE A 61 4.38 -8.86 3.43
N ASN A 62 4.77 -10.10 3.71
CA ASN A 62 5.31 -10.42 5.03
C ASN A 62 6.68 -9.73 5.24
N SER A 63 6.85 -8.97 6.32
CA SER A 63 8.09 -8.23 6.60
C SER A 63 9.28 -9.13 6.90
N GLU A 64 9.06 -10.33 7.47
CA GLU A 64 10.11 -11.31 7.75
C GLU A 64 10.76 -11.83 6.47
N LEU A 65 10.02 -11.81 5.36
CA LEU A 65 10.57 -12.13 4.04
C LEU A 65 11.39 -10.97 3.47
N LEU A 66 11.08 -9.74 3.84
CA LEU A 66 11.70 -8.54 3.27
C LEU A 66 13.02 -8.17 3.93
N PHE A 67 13.10 -8.25 5.26
CA PHE A 67 14.26 -7.78 6.01
C PHE A 67 14.62 -8.74 7.14
N PRO A 68 15.92 -8.95 7.41
CA PRO A 68 16.34 -9.62 8.63
C PRO A 68 15.97 -8.78 9.86
N SER A 69 15.88 -9.44 11.02
CA SER A 69 15.62 -8.76 12.30
C SER A 69 16.66 -7.66 12.55
N GLY A 70 16.17 -6.48 12.96
CA GLY A 70 17.01 -5.29 13.14
C GLY A 70 17.61 -4.70 11.85
N GLY A 71 17.40 -5.28 10.68
CA GLY A 71 17.99 -4.80 9.42
C GLY A 71 17.04 -3.95 8.57
N TRP A 72 17.62 -3.25 7.60
CA TRP A 72 16.91 -2.57 6.50
C TRP A 72 17.44 -2.97 5.12
N GLU A 73 18.37 -3.93 5.06
CA GLU A 73 18.87 -4.51 3.83
C GLU A 73 17.96 -5.65 3.40
N MET A 74 17.60 -5.66 2.11
CA MET A 74 16.70 -6.67 1.57
C MET A 74 17.42 -8.00 1.40
N THR A 75 16.77 -9.08 1.83
CA THR A 75 17.23 -10.45 1.52
C THR A 75 17.13 -10.74 0.03
N ASP A 76 17.79 -11.76 -0.48
CA ASP A 76 17.68 -12.10 -1.91
C ASP A 76 16.28 -12.59 -2.29
N GLY A 77 15.61 -13.32 -1.40
CA GLY A 77 14.20 -13.68 -1.58
C GLY A 77 13.26 -12.46 -1.60
N ALA A 78 13.55 -11.43 -0.80
CA ALA A 78 12.84 -10.15 -0.84
C ALA A 78 13.00 -9.47 -2.20
N LYS A 79 14.24 -9.42 -2.72
CA LYS A 79 14.54 -8.82 -4.02
C LYS A 79 13.82 -9.54 -5.15
N GLU A 80 13.75 -10.87 -5.11
CA GLU A 80 13.00 -11.65 -6.10
C GLU A 80 11.49 -11.30 -6.06
N SER A 81 10.88 -11.36 -4.88
CA SER A 81 9.44 -11.09 -4.70
C SER A 81 9.08 -9.65 -5.08
N ILE A 82 9.83 -8.66 -4.61
CA ILE A 82 9.62 -7.25 -4.99
C ILE A 82 9.89 -7.04 -6.49
N GLY A 83 10.86 -7.74 -7.08
CA GLY A 83 11.14 -7.67 -8.51
C GLY A 83 9.94 -8.09 -9.36
N LYS A 84 9.26 -9.18 -8.98
CA LYS A 84 8.02 -9.63 -9.62
C LYS A 84 6.90 -8.59 -9.46
N ILE A 85 6.76 -8.00 -8.27
CA ILE A 85 5.79 -6.91 -8.05
C ILE A 85 6.09 -5.70 -8.93
N VAL A 86 7.36 -5.31 -9.07
CA VAL A 86 7.76 -4.20 -9.95
C VAL A 86 7.39 -4.49 -11.39
N ALA A 87 7.65 -5.70 -11.90
CA ALA A 87 7.31 -6.07 -13.27
C ALA A 87 5.82 -5.91 -13.58
N ILE A 88 4.96 -6.15 -12.59
CA ILE A 88 3.50 -6.01 -12.71
C ILE A 88 3.07 -4.54 -12.56
N LEU A 89 3.66 -3.80 -11.61
CA LEU A 89 3.25 -2.43 -11.29
C LEU A 89 3.83 -1.39 -12.26
N ALA A 90 5.05 -1.58 -12.75
CA ALA A 90 5.78 -0.59 -13.54
C ALA A 90 5.10 -0.23 -14.88
N PRO A 91 4.52 -1.17 -15.65
CA PRO A 91 3.78 -0.84 -16.87
C PRO A 91 2.47 -0.07 -16.59
N GLN A 92 1.95 -0.16 -15.37
CA GLN A 92 0.66 0.41 -14.96
C GLN A 92 0.81 1.70 -14.12
N GLN A 93 1.91 2.44 -14.27
CA GLN A 93 2.25 3.64 -13.47
C GLN A 93 1.39 4.89 -13.79
N LYS A 94 0.07 4.72 -13.96
CA LYS A 94 -0.88 5.83 -14.09
C LYS A 94 -1.18 6.50 -12.74
N THR A 95 -0.70 5.92 -11.64
CA THR A 95 -1.00 6.31 -10.25
C THR A 95 0.26 6.30 -9.39
N LYS A 96 0.26 7.08 -8.30
CA LYS A 96 1.38 7.09 -7.35
C LYS A 96 1.41 5.79 -6.55
N ILE A 97 2.60 5.26 -6.32
CA ILE A 97 2.86 4.08 -5.50
C ILE A 97 3.38 4.56 -4.15
N GLN A 98 2.61 4.31 -3.09
CA GLN A 98 3.05 4.56 -1.72
C GLN A 98 3.71 3.32 -1.16
N VAL A 99 4.95 3.45 -0.69
CA VAL A 99 5.72 2.35 -0.09
C VAL A 99 5.75 2.57 1.42
N ASN A 100 5.02 1.74 2.17
CA ASN A 100 4.88 1.89 3.61
C ASN A 100 5.82 0.93 4.35
N GLY A 101 6.72 1.51 5.15
CA GLY A 101 7.60 0.76 6.03
C GLY A 101 7.10 0.69 7.46
N TYR A 102 7.17 -0.51 8.04
CA TYR A 102 6.86 -0.78 9.44
C TYR A 102 8.00 -1.52 10.12
N THR A 103 8.05 -1.39 11.44
CA THR A 103 8.90 -2.19 12.35
C THR A 103 8.02 -2.95 13.33
N ASP A 104 8.63 -3.93 14.01
CA ASP A 104 8.07 -4.46 15.25
C ASP A 104 8.17 -3.40 16.38
N ASN A 105 7.77 -3.81 17.59
CA ASN A 105 7.88 -3.00 18.79
C ASN A 105 9.20 -3.22 19.54
N THR A 106 10.17 -3.89 18.93
CA THR A 106 11.47 -4.15 19.56
C THR A 106 12.24 -2.84 19.70
N PRO A 107 12.82 -2.52 20.87
CA PRO A 107 13.68 -1.36 21.02
C PRO A 107 14.88 -1.42 20.08
N ILE A 108 15.32 -0.25 19.59
CA ILE A 108 16.49 -0.17 18.73
C ILE A 108 17.75 -0.50 19.54
N GLY A 109 18.47 -1.54 19.11
CA GLY A 109 19.70 -1.98 19.75
C GLY A 109 20.91 -1.07 19.45
N PRO A 110 22.00 -1.22 20.22
CA PRO A 110 23.19 -0.35 20.14
C PRO A 110 23.92 -0.43 18.79
N VAL A 111 23.83 -1.54 18.07
CA VAL A 111 24.43 -1.70 16.73
C VAL A 111 23.80 -0.73 15.74
N LEU A 112 22.47 -0.69 15.69
CA LEU A 112 21.70 0.19 14.82
C LEU A 112 21.84 1.66 15.22
N ALA A 113 21.86 1.94 16.53
CA ALA A 113 22.08 3.28 17.06
C ALA A 113 23.41 3.89 16.57
N ARG A 114 24.49 3.10 16.56
CA ARG A 114 25.80 3.52 16.02
C ARG A 114 25.77 3.81 14.53
N GLN A 115 24.81 3.25 13.80
CA GLN A 115 24.60 3.49 12.36
C GLN A 115 23.60 4.64 12.09
N GLY A 116 23.27 5.44 13.12
CA GLY A 116 22.35 6.57 13.01
C GLY A 116 20.86 6.19 13.03
N ILE A 117 20.55 4.90 13.19
CA ILE A 117 19.16 4.44 13.39
C ILE A 117 18.88 4.47 14.88
N THR A 118 18.29 5.55 15.36
CA THR A 118 18.04 5.74 16.80
C THR A 118 16.61 5.47 17.21
N THR A 119 15.69 5.37 16.25
CA THR A 119 14.26 5.14 16.50
C THR A 119 13.65 4.19 15.47
N ASN A 120 12.57 3.51 15.86
CA ASN A 120 11.77 2.69 14.95
C ASN A 120 11.16 3.50 13.80
N LEU A 121 10.92 4.81 14.00
CA LEU A 121 10.51 5.69 12.91
C LEU A 121 11.60 5.81 11.84
N ILE A 122 12.85 6.05 12.24
CA ILE A 122 13.99 6.13 11.31
C ILE A 122 14.20 4.78 10.61
N LEU A 123 14.14 3.67 11.35
CA LEU A 123 14.28 2.32 10.75
C LEU A 123 13.18 2.05 9.72
N SER A 124 11.93 2.38 10.04
CA SER A 124 10.79 2.18 9.15
C SER A 124 10.89 3.01 7.87
N GLN A 125 11.36 4.26 7.96
CA GLN A 125 11.57 5.12 6.79
C GLN A 125 12.70 4.55 5.93
N LYS A 126 13.81 4.13 6.54
CA LYS A 126 14.93 3.55 5.80
C LYS A 126 14.53 2.28 5.05
N ARG A 127 13.70 1.43 5.65
CA ARG A 127 13.12 0.25 4.95
C ARG A 127 12.24 0.66 3.77
N ALA A 128 11.40 1.69 3.92
CA ALA A 128 10.59 2.25 2.83
C ALA A 128 11.45 2.76 1.68
N ASP A 129 12.51 3.49 2.00
CA ASP A 129 13.45 4.02 1.03
C ASP A 129 14.23 2.90 0.32
N THR A 130 14.70 1.88 1.05
CA THR A 130 15.40 0.72 0.46
C THR A 130 14.52 0.03 -0.59
N VAL A 131 13.25 -0.25 -0.26
CA VAL A 131 12.33 -0.91 -1.20
C VAL A 131 12.09 -0.01 -2.41
N MET A 132 11.81 1.28 -2.21
CA MET A 132 11.66 2.22 -3.32
C MET A 132 12.90 2.23 -4.24
N GLN A 133 14.10 2.35 -3.67
CA GLN A 133 15.35 2.35 -4.42
C GLN A 133 15.54 1.06 -5.21
N PHE A 134 15.20 -0.09 -4.62
CA PHE A 134 15.22 -1.36 -5.32
C PHE A 134 14.19 -1.41 -6.46
N MET A 135 12.97 -0.90 -6.25
CA MET A 135 11.96 -0.84 -7.33
C MET A 135 12.43 0.05 -8.48
N VAL A 136 13.06 1.19 -8.17
CA VAL A 136 13.67 2.09 -9.15
C VAL A 136 14.81 1.41 -9.91
N SER A 137 15.68 0.66 -9.23
CA SER A 137 16.77 -0.06 -9.90
C SER A 137 16.28 -1.16 -10.84
N LYS A 138 15.03 -1.62 -10.68
CA LYS A 138 14.33 -2.53 -11.59
C LYS A 138 13.55 -1.82 -12.71
N GLY A 139 13.72 -0.51 -12.87
CA GLY A 139 13.17 0.27 -13.99
C GLY A 139 11.87 1.01 -13.68
N ALA A 140 11.43 1.06 -12.42
CA ALA A 140 10.28 1.89 -12.06
C ALA A 140 10.64 3.39 -12.00
N ASN A 141 9.70 4.28 -12.34
CA ASN A 141 9.97 5.72 -12.37
C ASN A 141 10.09 6.26 -10.93
N PRO A 142 11.21 6.88 -10.52
CA PRO A 142 11.38 7.44 -9.18
C PRO A 142 10.26 8.40 -8.77
N SER A 143 9.78 9.20 -9.71
CA SER A 143 8.72 10.19 -9.45
C SER A 143 7.37 9.56 -9.12
N SER A 144 7.19 8.26 -9.39
CA SER A 144 5.95 7.54 -9.09
C SER A 144 5.83 7.14 -7.62
N PHE A 145 6.92 7.19 -6.84
CA PHE A 145 6.95 6.65 -5.49
C PHE A 145 6.81 7.70 -4.39
N LEU A 146 6.20 7.27 -3.28
CA LEU A 146 6.08 8.02 -2.04
C LEU A 146 6.45 7.07 -0.88
N PRO A 147 7.74 6.97 -0.49
CA PRO A 147 8.16 6.14 0.62
C PRO A 147 7.72 6.79 1.95
N LYS A 148 7.19 5.98 2.87
CA LYS A 148 6.70 6.45 4.16
C LYS A 148 7.01 5.45 5.28
N GLY A 149 7.85 5.87 6.22
CA GLY A 149 8.02 5.21 7.50
C GLY A 149 6.83 5.48 8.42
N LEU A 150 6.28 4.41 9.00
CA LEU A 150 5.13 4.44 9.91
C LEU A 150 5.48 3.92 11.31
N ALA A 151 6.76 3.74 11.60
CA ALA A 151 7.29 3.22 12.86
C ALA A 151 6.67 1.86 13.23
N MET A 152 6.43 1.65 14.52
CA MET A 152 5.80 0.45 15.05
C MET A 152 4.32 0.42 14.71
N ARG A 153 3.80 -0.75 14.32
CA ARG A 153 2.35 -0.94 14.16
C ARG A 153 1.69 -1.03 15.54
N THR A 154 1.38 0.10 16.17
CA THR A 154 0.38 0.12 17.25
C THR A 154 -0.96 -0.35 16.68
N ARG A 155 -1.66 -1.24 17.39
CA ARG A 155 -2.91 -1.89 16.94
C ARG A 155 -4.09 -0.96 16.59
N LEU A 156 -3.88 0.35 16.54
CA LEU A 156 -4.88 1.36 16.21
C LEU A 156 -4.28 2.37 15.24
N HIS A 157 -4.25 2.06 13.95
CA HIS A 157 -4.25 3.12 12.94
C HIS A 157 -5.64 3.16 12.30
N PRO A 158 -6.46 4.20 12.56
CA PRO A 158 -7.63 4.45 11.74
C PRO A 158 -7.11 4.65 10.32
N THR A 159 -7.73 3.95 9.37
CA THR A 159 -7.46 3.96 7.93
C THR A 159 -6.79 5.27 7.50
N ILE A 160 -5.50 5.23 7.14
CA ILE A 160 -4.82 6.40 6.58
C ILE A 160 -5.65 6.80 5.35
N ARG A 161 -6.31 7.97 5.43
CA ARG A 161 -7.16 8.46 4.36
C ARG A 161 -6.25 8.95 3.24
N LEU A 162 -5.96 8.05 2.31
CA LEU A 162 -5.14 8.40 1.16
C LEU A 162 -5.96 9.21 0.16
N PRO A 163 -5.34 10.21 -0.50
CA PRO A 163 -6.00 10.86 -1.62
C PRO A 163 -6.24 9.83 -2.73
N ALA A 164 -7.30 10.04 -3.49
CA ALA A 164 -7.79 9.09 -4.49
C ALA A 164 -6.69 8.68 -5.49
N ARG A 165 -6.65 7.38 -5.84
CA ARG A 165 -5.72 6.76 -6.80
C ARG A 165 -4.28 6.58 -6.31
N ARG A 166 -4.09 5.84 -5.21
CA ARG A 166 -2.77 5.31 -4.84
C ARG A 166 -2.75 3.79 -4.90
N LYS A 167 -1.63 3.22 -5.35
CA LYS A 167 -1.29 1.83 -5.05
C LYS A 167 -0.43 1.83 -3.80
N ILE A 168 -0.71 0.92 -2.87
CA ILE A 168 0.06 0.81 -1.62
C ILE A 168 0.85 -0.49 -1.68
N VAL A 169 2.16 -0.40 -1.52
CA VAL A 169 3.01 -1.55 -1.18
C VAL A 169 3.36 -1.40 0.29
N ALA A 170 2.89 -2.33 1.12
CA ALA A 170 3.08 -2.31 2.56
C ALA A 170 3.56 -3.68 3.03
N TRP A 171 4.21 -3.72 4.19
CA TRP A 171 4.53 -4.97 4.87
C TRP A 171 4.20 -4.92 6.35
N ASN A 172 3.97 -6.08 6.96
CA ASN A 172 3.74 -6.22 8.40
C ASN A 172 4.81 -7.07 9.04
#